data_AF-A0A182TQX7-F1
#
_entry.id   AF-A0A182TQX7-F1
#
_cell.length_a   1.000
_cell.length_b   1.000
_cell.length_c   1.000
_cell.angle_alpha   90.00
_cell.angle_beta   90.00
_cell.angle_gamma   90.00
#
_symmetry.space_group_name_H-M   'P 1'
#
loop_
_entity.id
_entity.type
_entity.pdbx_description
1 polymer ?
#
loop_
_entity_poly.entity_id
_entity_poly.type
_entity_poly.pdbx_seq_one_letter_code
_entity_poly.pdbx_strand_id
1 'polypeptide(L)'
;LLTGERDDLTGDFMALLLHQGFVEFWFDCGSGMGRVKSEETIVLNQWNTITIYRHRWDAWLVLNQGNRVQGRSKGLFSRITFREPVFLGGYGNITGLDRKLPVSTGFTGCIRKFVANDHDYNFQQGSLGDVSHGFDIRK
;
A
#
# COMPACT_ATOMS: atom_id res chain seq x y z
N LEU A 1 1.77 -2.12 1.72
CA LEU A 1 0.30 -2.35 1.85
C LEU A 1 -0.19 -2.81 0.49
N LEU A 2 -0.96 -3.88 0.41
CA LEU A 2 -1.52 -4.41 -0.83
C LEU A 2 -2.89 -5.03 -0.54
N THR A 3 -3.89 -4.71 -1.35
CA THR A 3 -5.22 -5.34 -1.30
C THR A 3 -5.94 -5.10 -2.64
N GLY A 4 -6.97 -5.90 -2.92
CA GLY A 4 -7.73 -5.81 -4.16
C GLY A 4 -9.14 -6.37 -4.03
N GLU A 5 -9.96 -6.13 -5.05
CA GLU A 5 -11.21 -6.84 -5.27
C GLU A 5 -10.96 -8.32 -5.59
N ARG A 6 -9.82 -8.62 -6.22
CA ARG A 6 -9.39 -9.94 -6.67
C ARG A 6 -7.89 -10.12 -6.45
N ASP A 7 -7.47 -11.38 -6.32
CA ASP A 7 -6.08 -11.78 -6.14
C ASP A 7 -5.18 -11.45 -7.35
N ASP A 8 -5.73 -11.43 -8.55
CA ASP A 8 -5.02 -11.06 -9.78
C ASP A 8 -4.90 -9.54 -10.01
N LEU A 9 -5.35 -8.73 -9.05
CA LEU A 9 -5.38 -7.26 -9.11
C LEU A 9 -6.17 -6.72 -10.33
N THR A 10 -7.09 -7.50 -10.88
CA THR A 10 -8.08 -7.00 -11.84
C THR A 10 -9.24 -6.32 -11.11
N GLY A 11 -9.74 -5.22 -11.68
CA GLY A 11 -10.74 -4.38 -11.01
C GLY A 11 -10.11 -3.42 -10.02
N ASP A 12 -10.72 -3.29 -8.83
CA ASP A 12 -10.29 -2.35 -7.82
C ASP A 12 -9.06 -2.87 -7.06
N PHE A 13 -8.05 -2.02 -6.87
CA PHE A 13 -6.93 -2.37 -5.98
C PHE A 13 -6.24 -1.13 -5.41
N MET A 14 -5.48 -1.35 -4.33
CA MET A 14 -4.53 -0.38 -3.80
C MET A 14 -3.22 -1.07 -3.43
N ALA A 15 -2.12 -0.42 -3.76
CA ALA A 15 -0.78 -0.88 -3.44
C ALA A 15 0.13 0.29 -3.04
N LEU A 16 0.82 0.13 -1.92
CA LEU A 16 1.91 1.00 -1.49
C LEU A 16 3.21 0.23 -1.59
N LEU A 17 4.10 0.71 -2.45
CA LEU A 17 5.33 0.05 -2.85
C LEU A 17 6.55 0.89 -2.47
N LEU A 18 7.68 0.22 -2.27
CA LEU A 18 9.00 0.83 -2.35
C LEU A 18 9.66 0.36 -3.65
N HIS A 19 9.85 1.27 -4.59
CA HIS A 19 10.41 0.97 -5.91
C HIS A 19 11.57 1.92 -6.21
N GLN A 20 12.78 1.37 -6.37
CA GLN A 20 14.01 2.15 -6.61
C GLN A 20 14.24 3.26 -5.57
N GLY A 21 13.91 3.00 -4.31
CA GLY A 21 14.05 3.95 -3.19
C GLY A 21 12.88 4.94 -3.05
N PHE A 22 11.99 5.04 -4.03
CA PHE A 22 10.81 5.92 -3.96
C PHE A 22 9.60 5.18 -3.42
N VAL A 23 8.76 5.91 -2.69
CA VAL A 23 7.47 5.41 -2.26
C VAL A 23 6.45 5.67 -3.36
N GLU A 24 5.77 4.63 -3.82
CA GLU A 24 4.75 4.73 -4.86
C GLU A 24 3.41 4.18 -4.35
N PHE A 25 2.36 5.01 -4.42
CA PHE A 25 0.98 4.62 -4.17
C PHE A 25 0.26 4.42 -5.50
N TRP A 26 -0.11 3.18 -5.78
CA TRP A 26 -0.82 2.75 -6.98
C TRP A 26 -2.24 2.33 -6.62
N PHE A 27 -3.23 2.73 -7.42
CA PHE A 27 -4.61 2.36 -7.17
C PHE A 27 -5.46 2.41 -8.44
N ASP A 28 -6.41 1.49 -8.54
CA ASP A 28 -7.44 1.46 -9.57
C ASP A 28 -8.81 1.40 -8.89
N CYS A 29 -9.77 2.14 -9.45
CA CYS A 29 -11.16 2.18 -9.01
C CYS A 29 -12.07 1.40 -9.98
N GLY A 30 -11.51 0.48 -10.77
CA GLY A 30 -12.21 -0.42 -11.68
C GLY A 30 -12.32 0.09 -13.11
N SER A 31 -11.70 1.23 -13.42
CA SER A 31 -11.77 1.84 -14.76
C SER A 31 -10.49 2.53 -15.21
N GLY A 32 -9.40 2.43 -14.42
CA GLY A 32 -8.13 2.99 -14.80
C GLY A 32 -7.19 3.24 -13.62
N MET A 33 -6.00 2.66 -13.71
CA MET A 33 -4.95 2.79 -12.73
C MET A 33 -4.35 4.20 -12.67
N GLY A 34 -4.17 4.70 -11.45
CA GLY A 34 -3.43 5.90 -11.09
C GLY A 34 -2.19 5.59 -10.26
N ARG A 35 -1.28 6.57 -10.18
CA ARG A 35 -0.05 6.50 -9.38
C ARG A 35 0.28 7.85 -8.75
N VAL A 36 0.67 7.84 -7.49
CA VAL A 36 1.35 8.95 -6.79
C VAL A 36 2.73 8.46 -6.37
N LYS A 37 3.80 9.19 -6.72
CA LYS A 37 5.18 8.83 -6.41
C LYS A 37 5.81 9.93 -5.56
N SER A 38 6.56 9.59 -4.51
CA SER A 38 7.30 10.56 -3.72
C SER A 38 8.35 11.29 -4.57
N GLU A 39 8.61 12.57 -4.27
CA GLU A 39 9.72 13.32 -4.89
C GLU A 39 11.08 12.84 -4.40
N GLU A 40 11.15 12.52 -3.11
CA GLU A 40 12.35 12.05 -2.44
C GLU A 40 12.36 10.53 -2.29
N THR A 41 13.56 9.98 -2.12
CA THR A 41 13.75 8.59 -1.72
C THR A 41 13.64 8.43 -0.21
N ILE A 42 13.39 7.20 0.25
CA ILE A 42 13.50 6.88 1.67
C ILE A 42 14.93 7.02 2.15
N VAL A 43 15.08 7.24 3.46
CA VAL A 43 16.39 7.15 4.11
C VAL A 43 16.58 5.73 4.65
N LEU A 44 17.56 5.00 4.11
CA LEU A 44 17.84 3.63 4.54
C LEU A 44 18.28 3.57 6.00
N ASN A 45 17.94 2.48 6.69
CA ASN A 45 18.26 2.23 8.09
C ASN A 45 17.73 3.29 9.08
N GLN A 46 16.72 4.05 8.66
CA GLN A 46 16.03 5.04 9.49
C GLN A 46 14.52 4.83 9.43
N TRP A 47 13.83 5.29 10.46
CA TRP A 47 12.37 5.29 10.46
C TRP A 47 11.85 6.32 9.45
N ASN A 48 11.16 5.84 8.42
CA ASN A 48 10.44 6.68 7.48
C ASN A 48 8.95 6.68 7.83
N THR A 49 8.30 7.84 7.72
CA THR A 49 6.85 7.98 7.90
C THR A 49 6.21 8.23 6.54
N ILE A 50 5.19 7.47 6.19
CA ILE A 50 4.46 7.61 4.92
C ILE A 50 3.01 7.93 5.27
N THR A 51 2.53 9.10 4.84
CA THR A 51 1.13 9.50 5.00
C THR A 51 0.46 9.50 3.64
N ILE A 52 -0.67 8.81 3.54
CA ILE A 52 -1.47 8.73 2.32
C ILE A 52 -2.89 9.09 2.65
N TYR A 53 -3.51 9.85 1.76
CA TYR A 53 -4.93 10.12 1.80
C TYR A 53 -5.50 9.94 0.41
N ARG A 54 -6.70 9.38 0.34
CA ARG A 54 -7.44 9.23 -0.90
C ARG A 54 -8.87 9.68 -0.70
N HIS A 55 -9.38 10.46 -1.63
CA HIS A 55 -10.78 10.82 -1.72
C HIS A 55 -11.24 10.71 -3.17
N ARG A 56 -12.20 9.80 -3.43
CA ARG A 56 -12.69 9.50 -4.79
C ARG A 56 -11.53 9.12 -5.72
N TRP A 57 -11.35 9.84 -6.82
CA TRP A 57 -10.25 9.62 -7.76
C TRP A 57 -8.92 10.13 -7.21
N ASP A 58 -8.94 11.15 -6.36
CA ASP A 58 -7.74 11.89 -5.98
C ASP A 58 -7.04 11.25 -4.79
N ALA A 59 -5.72 11.31 -4.81
CA ALA A 59 -4.86 10.88 -3.72
C ALA A 59 -3.73 11.86 -3.53
N TRP A 60 -3.17 11.86 -2.32
CA TRP A 60 -1.90 12.50 -2.06
C TRP A 60 -1.05 11.66 -1.13
N LEU A 61 0.26 11.87 -1.24
CA LEU A 61 1.29 11.17 -0.48
C LEU A 61 2.29 12.18 0.08
N VAL A 62 2.68 11.97 1.34
CA VAL A 62 3.78 12.68 2.00
C VAL A 62 4.76 11.64 2.53
N LEU A 63 6.03 11.78 2.17
CA LEU A 63 7.14 11.01 2.74
C LEU A 63 7.87 11.89 3.75
N ASN A 64 7.99 11.41 4.98
CA ASN A 64 8.62 12.09 6.11
C ASN A 64 8.03 13.50 6.30
N GLN A 65 8.86 14.54 6.25
CA GLN A 65 8.48 15.95 6.33
C GLN A 65 8.60 16.63 4.95
N GLY A 66 8.61 15.83 3.88
CA GLY A 66 8.73 16.31 2.50
C GLY A 66 7.43 16.88 1.94
N ASN A 67 7.46 17.17 0.64
CA ASN A 67 6.34 17.77 -0.06
C ASN A 67 5.16 16.80 -0.20
N ARG A 68 3.95 17.38 -0.21
CA ARG A 68 2.72 16.67 -0.57
C ARG A 68 2.65 16.50 -2.08
N VAL A 69 2.77 15.27 -2.55
CA VAL A 69 2.61 14.93 -3.96
C VAL A 69 1.18 14.46 -4.20
N GLN A 70 0.55 14.94 -5.28
CA GLN A 70 -0.83 14.60 -5.63
C GLN A 70 -0.88 13.72 -6.89
N GLY A 71 -1.96 12.97 -7.03
CA GLY A 71 -2.30 12.27 -8.26
C GLY A 71 -3.70 11.70 -8.17
N ARG A 72 -4.11 10.95 -9.20
CA ARG A 72 -5.46 10.39 -9.26
C ARG A 72 -5.53 9.09 -10.04
N SER A 73 -6.55 8.28 -9.77
CA SER A 73 -6.95 7.19 -10.66
C SER A 73 -7.48 7.74 -11.99
N LYS A 74 -7.30 6.93 -13.03
CA LYS A 74 -7.85 7.20 -14.37
C LYS A 74 -9.27 6.62 -14.46
N GLY A 75 -9.98 6.98 -15.51
CA GLY A 75 -11.32 6.45 -15.77
C GLY A 75 -12.44 7.16 -14.98
N LEU A 76 -13.62 6.55 -15.01
CA LEU A 76 -14.90 7.15 -14.61
C LEU A 76 -15.33 6.76 -13.19
N PHE A 77 -14.75 5.72 -12.60
CA PHE A 77 -15.16 5.20 -11.29
C PHE A 77 -14.28 5.75 -10.17
N SER A 78 -14.88 6.09 -9.03
CA SER A 78 -14.20 6.68 -7.85
C SER A 78 -14.31 5.84 -6.58
N ARG A 79 -15.21 4.87 -6.58
CA ARG A 79 -15.43 3.97 -5.46
C ARG A 79 -14.48 2.78 -5.61
N ILE A 80 -14.15 2.18 -4.47
CA ILE A 80 -13.31 0.99 -4.41
C ILE A 80 -13.99 -0.03 -3.51
N THR A 81 -13.97 -1.27 -3.95
CA THR A 81 -14.41 -2.45 -3.22
C THR A 81 -13.22 -3.39 -3.03
N PHE A 82 -12.97 -3.83 -1.81
CA PHE A 82 -11.96 -4.84 -1.53
C PHE A 82 -12.64 -6.13 -1.08
N ARG A 83 -12.09 -7.26 -1.52
CA ARG A 83 -12.50 -8.60 -1.08
C ARG A 83 -11.32 -9.41 -0.57
N GLU A 84 -10.11 -9.09 -1.04
CA GLU A 84 -8.88 -9.65 -0.50
C GLU A 84 -8.50 -8.97 0.82
N PRO A 85 -7.79 -9.69 1.72
CA PRO A 85 -7.18 -9.10 2.90
C PRO A 85 -6.23 -7.94 2.57
N VAL A 86 -5.89 -7.17 3.60
CA VAL A 86 -4.78 -6.21 3.52
C VAL A 86 -3.48 -6.93 3.86
N PHE A 87 -2.56 -6.99 2.91
CA PHE A 87 -1.22 -7.50 3.11
C PHE A 87 -0.24 -6.36 3.41
N LEU A 88 0.53 -6.51 4.47
CA LEU A 88 1.57 -5.56 4.88
C LEU A 88 2.93 -6.28 4.82
N GLY A 89 3.94 -5.63 4.25
CA GLY A 89 5.27 -6.23 4.08
C GLY A 89 5.38 -7.25 2.93
N GLY A 90 4.35 -8.06 2.69
CA GLY A 90 4.32 -9.03 1.59
C GLY A 90 3.14 -8.86 0.65
N TYR A 91 3.02 -9.80 -0.29
CA TYR A 91 1.90 -9.87 -1.23
C TYR A 91 0.99 -11.08 -0.97
N GLY A 92 1.32 -11.95 0.00
CA GLY A 92 0.50 -13.10 0.37
C GLY A 92 0.16 -13.98 -0.84
N ASN A 93 -1.12 -14.15 -1.07
CA ASN A 93 -1.71 -14.95 -2.15
C ASN A 93 -2.14 -14.12 -3.38
N ILE A 94 -1.71 -12.86 -3.48
CA ILE A 94 -1.91 -12.03 -4.68
C ILE A 94 -1.07 -12.59 -5.85
N THR A 95 -1.73 -12.86 -6.97
CA THR A 95 -1.14 -13.45 -8.18
C THR A 95 -0.86 -12.42 -9.27
N GLY A 96 -1.48 -11.23 -9.21
CA GLY A 96 -1.41 -10.19 -10.24
C GLY A 96 -0.19 -9.28 -10.20
N LEU A 97 0.73 -9.48 -9.23
CA LEU A 97 1.78 -8.53 -8.87
C LEU A 97 2.67 -8.16 -10.08
N ASP A 98 3.31 -9.15 -10.71
CA ASP A 98 4.27 -8.97 -11.80
C ASP A 98 3.67 -8.36 -13.08
N ARG A 99 2.35 -8.47 -13.24
CA ARG A 99 1.64 -7.94 -14.41
C ARG A 99 1.22 -6.48 -14.24
N LYS A 100 1.00 -6.04 -13.01
CA LYS A 100 0.38 -4.74 -12.70
C LYS A 100 1.33 -3.74 -12.06
N LEU A 101 2.35 -4.22 -11.34
CA LEU A 101 3.18 -3.39 -10.48
C LEU A 101 4.67 -3.61 -10.80
N PRO A 102 5.54 -2.60 -10.59
CA PRO A 102 6.95 -2.66 -10.94
C PRO A 102 7.81 -3.43 -9.92
N VAL A 103 7.20 -4.27 -9.08
CA VAL A 103 7.87 -5.05 -8.04
C VAL A 103 7.38 -6.48 -8.09
N SER A 104 8.25 -7.43 -7.77
CA SER A 104 7.94 -8.88 -7.74
C SER A 104 8.21 -9.53 -6.39
N THR A 105 8.64 -8.74 -5.40
CA THR A 105 9.04 -9.20 -4.07
C THR A 105 8.40 -8.37 -2.97
N GLY A 106 8.35 -8.94 -1.76
CA GLY A 106 7.92 -8.23 -0.56
C GLY A 106 8.92 -7.18 -0.08
N PHE A 107 8.43 -6.26 0.75
CA PHE A 107 9.24 -5.29 1.48
C PHE A 107 10.20 -6.00 2.44
N THR A 108 11.48 -5.62 2.37
CA THR A 108 12.51 -6.06 3.33
C THR A 108 12.84 -4.90 4.25
N GLY A 109 12.44 -5.02 5.52
CA GLY A 109 12.68 -4.01 6.55
C GLY A 109 11.74 -4.18 7.73
N CYS A 110 11.68 -3.17 8.60
CA CYS A 110 10.83 -3.18 9.79
C CYS A 110 9.64 -2.25 9.62
N ILE A 111 8.45 -2.72 10.00
CA ILE A 111 7.24 -1.89 10.09
C ILE A 111 6.82 -1.91 11.55
N ARG A 112 6.81 -0.73 12.18
CA ARG A 112 6.48 -0.59 13.61
C ARG A 112 5.04 -0.14 13.87
N LYS A 113 4.44 0.56 12.91
CA LYS A 113 3.13 1.18 13.08
C LYS A 113 2.36 1.21 11.76
N PHE A 114 1.08 0.91 11.82
CA PHE A 114 0.15 1.06 10.70
C PHE A 114 -1.18 1.60 11.22
N VAL A 115 -1.58 2.75 10.67
CA VAL A 115 -2.84 3.39 11.00
C VAL A 115 -3.63 3.54 9.70
N ALA A 116 -4.89 3.13 9.69
CA ALA A 116 -5.80 3.38 8.58
C ALA A 116 -7.17 3.81 9.11
N ASN A 117 -7.70 4.92 8.59
CA ASN A 117 -8.99 5.48 8.99
C ASN A 117 -9.14 5.58 10.52
N ASP A 118 -8.15 6.19 11.17
CA ASP A 118 -8.06 6.39 12.62
C ASP A 118 -7.96 5.13 13.49
N HIS A 119 -7.89 3.94 12.88
CA HIS A 119 -7.60 2.69 13.58
C HIS A 119 -6.10 2.40 13.60
N ASP A 120 -5.51 2.30 14.79
CA ASP A 120 -4.11 1.90 15.00
C ASP A 120 -4.04 0.37 15.13
N TYR A 121 -3.47 -0.29 14.12
CA TYR A 121 -3.48 -1.76 14.05
C TYR A 121 -2.44 -2.37 14.99
N ASN A 122 -2.88 -3.25 15.88
CA ASN A 122 -2.00 -3.98 16.78
C ASN A 122 -1.38 -5.20 16.07
N PHE A 123 -0.06 -5.21 15.93
CA PHE A 123 0.68 -6.30 15.28
C PHE A 123 0.87 -7.57 16.10
N GLN A 124 0.33 -7.64 17.32
CA GLN A 124 0.30 -8.88 18.09
C GLN A 124 -0.51 -9.96 17.37
N GLN A 125 0.01 -11.19 17.34
CA GLN A 125 -0.68 -12.33 16.72
C GLN A 125 -1.75 -12.92 17.65
N GLY A 126 -2.79 -13.50 17.05
CA GLY A 126 -3.84 -14.22 17.77
C GLY A 126 -4.95 -13.30 18.29
N SER A 127 -5.68 -13.75 19.31
CA SER A 127 -6.87 -13.07 19.84
C SER A 127 -6.62 -11.71 20.50
N LEU A 128 -5.37 -11.26 20.56
CA LEU A 128 -4.94 -10.03 21.24
C LEU A 128 -4.56 -8.90 20.26
N GLY A 129 -4.55 -9.15 18.95
CA GLY A 129 -4.23 -8.12 17.96
C GLY A 129 -5.01 -8.26 16.65
N ASP A 130 -4.72 -7.39 15.69
CA ASP A 130 -5.48 -7.24 14.45
C ASP A 130 -4.91 -8.08 13.30
N VAL A 131 -3.81 -8.79 13.54
CA VAL A 131 -3.10 -9.57 12.51
C VAL A 131 -3.68 -10.96 12.40
N SER A 132 -4.26 -11.28 11.24
CA SER A 132 -4.77 -12.63 10.95
C SER A 132 -3.65 -13.65 10.75
N HIS A 133 -2.59 -13.26 10.03
CA HIS A 133 -1.42 -14.12 9.74
C HIS A 133 -0.16 -13.24 9.61
N GLY A 134 0.99 -13.75 10.05
CA GLY A 134 2.29 -13.10 9.86
C GLY A 134 3.31 -14.10 9.32
N PHE A 135 4.02 -13.71 8.27
CA PHE A 135 5.13 -14.47 7.67
C PHE A 135 6.42 -13.68 7.89
N ASP A 136 7.50 -14.37 8.26
CA ASP A 136 8.85 -13.81 8.40
C ASP A 136 8.99 -12.59 9.33
N ILE A 137 8.24 -12.55 10.44
CA ILE A 137 8.50 -11.61 11.54
C ILE A 137 9.79 -12.05 12.23
N ARG A 138 10.94 -11.50 11.82
CA ARG A 138 12.18 -11.68 12.57
C ARG A 138 12.05 -10.95 13.91
N LYS A 139 12.08 -11.73 15.00
CA LYS A 139 12.22 -11.21 16.36
C LYS A 139 13.63 -10.67 16.60
#